data_AF-L8XWG9-F1
#
_entry.id   AF-L8XWG9-F1
#
_cell.length_a   1.000
_cell.length_b   1.000
_cell.length_c   1.000
_cell.angle_alpha   90.00
_cell.angle_beta   90.00
_cell.angle_gamma   90.00
#
_symmetry.space_group_name_H-M   'P 1'
#
loop_
_entity.id
_entity.type
_entity.pdbx_description
1 polymer ?
#
loop_
_entity_poly.entity_id
_entity_poly.type
_entity_poly.pdbx_seq_one_letter_code
_entity_poly.pdbx_strand_id
1 'polypeptide(L)'
;MENTLITLAEIHYDLGLIGHDEYSERLSIALWLSGKYDDNDPRQSPTEKPQNQEFISLLGESRMLRAIDTEQSFLCMGLWLFTRDEANSYPSVPFGYYKNPKQPWPKLDPYTGRVYVSKYQESAKHRLSKADLKKLWQDEKIKSFCREMTIWYQEQFRSLSFPVRNHMRTHKYRM
;
A
#
# COMPACT_ATOMS: atom_id res chain seq x y z
N MET A 1 8.10 -9.35 6.85
CA MET A 1 7.78 -8.33 5.83
C MET A 1 7.07 -8.98 4.65
N GLU A 2 7.75 -9.85 3.89
CA GLU A 2 7.20 -10.60 2.74
C GLU A 2 5.82 -11.21 3.05
N ASN A 3 5.73 -12.11 4.03
CA ASN A 3 4.45 -12.73 4.41
C ASN A 3 3.36 -11.71 4.78
N THR A 4 3.73 -10.60 5.43
CA THR A 4 2.76 -9.55 5.80
C THR A 4 2.19 -8.86 4.57
N LEU A 5 3.05 -8.53 3.60
CA LEU A 5 2.64 -7.91 2.33
C LEU A 5 1.77 -8.86 1.50
N ILE A 6 2.17 -10.13 1.39
CA ILE A 6 1.42 -11.17 0.68
C ILE A 6 0.04 -11.35 1.31
N THR A 7 -0.03 -11.56 2.63
CA THR A 7 -1.31 -11.73 3.34
C THR A 7 -2.22 -10.50 3.18
N LEU A 8 -1.67 -9.28 3.24
CA LEU A 8 -2.49 -8.08 3.02
C LEU A 8 -2.99 -7.99 1.56
N ALA A 9 -2.17 -8.37 0.58
CA ALA A 9 -2.59 -8.41 -0.82
C ALA A 9 -3.71 -9.44 -1.04
N GLU A 10 -3.57 -10.65 -0.48
CA GLU A 10 -4.59 -11.71 -0.52
C GLU A 10 -5.89 -11.23 0.10
N ILE A 11 -5.84 -10.71 1.33
CA ILE A 11 -7.04 -10.20 2.02
C ILE A 11 -7.69 -9.08 1.19
N HIS A 12 -6.92 -8.13 0.66
CA HIS A 12 -7.48 -7.02 -0.10
C HIS A 12 -8.11 -7.48 -1.43
N TYR A 13 -7.50 -8.46 -2.08
CA TYR A 13 -8.04 -9.06 -3.31
C TYR A 13 -9.32 -9.83 -3.02
N ASP A 14 -9.29 -10.68 -1.99
CA ASP A 14 -10.46 -11.43 -1.54
C ASP A 14 -11.59 -10.47 -1.14
N LEU A 15 -11.28 -9.38 -0.45
CA LEU A 15 -12.23 -8.33 -0.08
C LEU A 15 -12.72 -7.46 -1.26
N GLY A 16 -12.18 -7.62 -2.46
CA GLY A 16 -12.52 -6.81 -3.63
C GLY A 16 -12.05 -5.35 -3.56
N LEU A 17 -11.10 -5.05 -2.67
CA LEU A 17 -10.49 -3.71 -2.55
C LEU A 17 -9.51 -3.44 -3.70
N ILE A 18 -8.95 -4.49 -4.30
CA ILE A 18 -7.98 -4.42 -5.38
C ILE A 18 -8.31 -5.43 -6.49
N GLY A 19 -7.91 -5.12 -7.73
CA GLY A 19 -8.04 -6.01 -8.87
C GLY A 19 -6.91 -7.04 -8.98
N HIS A 20 -7.01 -7.93 -9.97
CA HIS A 20 -6.01 -8.99 -10.21
C HIS A 20 -4.62 -8.43 -10.58
N ASP A 21 -4.59 -7.37 -11.39
CA ASP A 21 -3.33 -6.75 -11.82
C ASP A 21 -2.58 -6.16 -10.62
N GLU A 22 -3.27 -5.42 -9.76
CA GLU A 22 -2.70 -4.85 -8.54
C GLU A 22 -2.29 -5.93 -7.54
N TYR A 23 -3.09 -6.99 -7.39
CA TYR A 23 -2.72 -8.15 -6.58
C TYR A 23 -1.39 -8.77 -7.06
N SER A 24 -1.26 -9.02 -8.35
CA SER A 24 -0.06 -9.62 -8.96
C SER A 24 1.17 -8.72 -8.82
N GLU A 25 0.99 -7.41 -8.95
CA GLU A 25 2.06 -6.43 -8.70
C GLU A 25 2.50 -6.46 -7.24
N ARG A 26 1.57 -6.43 -6.28
CA ARG A 26 1.89 -6.47 -4.85
C ARG A 26 2.65 -7.73 -4.45
N LEU A 27 2.32 -8.89 -5.02
CA LEU A 27 3.10 -10.11 -4.81
C LEU A 27 4.53 -9.96 -5.35
N SER A 28 4.68 -9.43 -6.56
CA SER A 28 6.00 -9.19 -7.18
C SER A 28 6.86 -8.25 -6.32
N ILE A 29 6.24 -7.20 -5.77
CA ILE A 29 6.91 -6.28 -4.83
C ILE A 29 7.30 -6.98 -3.54
N ALA A 30 6.40 -7.76 -2.94
CA ALA A 30 6.70 -8.48 -1.70
C ALA A 30 7.91 -9.42 -1.86
N LEU A 31 7.97 -10.13 -3.00
CA LEU A 31 9.08 -10.99 -3.36
C LEU A 31 10.36 -10.19 -3.64
N TRP A 32 10.29 -9.08 -4.37
CA TRP A 32 11.43 -8.20 -4.63
C TRP A 32 12.03 -7.62 -3.33
N LEU A 33 11.19 -7.20 -2.39
CA LEU A 33 11.61 -6.68 -1.08
C LEU A 33 12.22 -7.76 -0.16
N SER A 34 11.85 -9.03 -0.37
CA SER A 34 12.43 -10.16 0.36
C SER A 34 13.91 -10.41 0.00
N GLY A 35 14.34 -9.96 -1.18
CA GLY A 35 15.68 -10.21 -1.71
C GLY A 35 15.91 -11.64 -2.23
N LYS A 36 14.84 -12.45 -2.36
CA LYS A 36 14.92 -13.83 -2.85
C LYS A 36 14.93 -13.94 -4.39
N TYR A 37 14.60 -12.87 -5.10
CA TYR A 37 14.48 -12.84 -6.56
C TYR A 37 15.26 -11.65 -7.14
N ASP A 38 15.37 -11.63 -8.48
CA ASP A 38 16.08 -10.63 -9.29
C ASP A 38 16.00 -9.20 -8.73
N ASP A 39 17.12 -8.48 -8.79
CA ASP A 39 17.25 -7.14 -8.22
C ASP A 39 16.55 -6.05 -9.06
N ASN A 40 16.13 -6.40 -10.27
CA ASN A 40 15.35 -5.52 -11.13
C ASN A 40 14.06 -5.04 -10.44
N ASP A 41 13.80 -3.74 -10.50
CA ASP A 41 12.60 -3.14 -9.90
C ASP A 41 11.36 -3.57 -10.72
N PRO A 42 10.44 -4.38 -10.16
CA PRO A 42 9.30 -4.92 -10.89
C PRO A 42 8.29 -3.83 -11.32
N ARG A 43 8.48 -2.59 -10.87
CA ARG A 43 7.62 -1.45 -11.21
C ARG A 43 8.00 -0.78 -12.51
N GLN A 44 9.20 -1.05 -13.02
CA GLN A 44 9.70 -0.46 -14.26
C GLN A 44 8.94 -1.02 -15.45
N SER A 45 8.37 -0.12 -16.26
CA SER A 45 7.88 -0.52 -17.58
C SER A 45 9.05 -0.71 -18.56
N PRO A 46 8.96 -1.63 -19.53
CA PRO A 46 10.02 -1.84 -20.54
C PRO A 46 10.37 -0.57 -21.34
N THR A 47 9.46 0.41 -21.38
CA THR A 47 9.55 1.66 -22.11
C THR A 47 10.06 2.85 -21.28
N GLU A 48 10.22 2.69 -19.96
CA GLU A 48 10.76 3.73 -19.08
C GLU A 48 12.26 3.92 -19.33
N LYS A 49 12.64 5.07 -19.91
CA LYS A 49 14.05 5.49 -19.91
C LYS A 49 14.49 5.78 -18.47
N PRO A 50 15.72 5.41 -18.08
CA PRO A 50 16.24 5.73 -16.75
C PRO A 50 16.26 7.26 -16.59
N GLN A 51 15.32 7.78 -15.80
CA GLN A 51 15.32 9.18 -15.39
C GLN A 51 16.17 9.31 -14.12
N ASN A 52 16.86 10.44 -13.95
CA ASN A 52 17.43 10.81 -12.66
C ASN A 52 16.27 10.85 -11.64
N GLN A 53 16.22 9.84 -10.77
CA GLN A 53 15.26 9.76 -9.68
C GLN A 53 15.62 10.83 -8.66
N GLU A 54 14.69 11.74 -8.37
CA GLU A 54 14.81 12.61 -7.21
C GLU A 54 14.31 11.80 -6.02
N PHE A 55 15.23 11.15 -5.33
CA PHE A 55 14.92 10.44 -4.10
C PHE A 55 14.33 11.44 -3.11
N ILE A 56 13.05 11.27 -2.78
CA ILE A 56 12.49 11.89 -1.58
C ILE A 56 13.24 11.23 -0.41
N SER A 57 14.26 11.91 0.12
CA SER A 57 15.06 11.40 1.24
C SER A 57 14.19 11.32 2.50
N LEU A 58 13.89 10.10 2.92
CA LEU A 58 12.97 9.78 4.03
C LEU A 58 13.69 9.86 5.38
N LEU A 59 13.94 11.10 5.82
CA LEU A 59 14.65 11.41 7.07
C LEU A 59 13.76 11.50 8.31
N GLY A 60 12.43 11.58 8.16
CA GLY A 60 11.52 11.76 9.29
C GLY A 60 11.20 10.46 10.05
N GLU A 61 10.89 10.58 11.34
CA GLU A 61 10.40 9.46 12.15
C GLU A 61 8.90 9.20 11.92
N SER A 62 8.50 7.94 12.05
CA SER A 62 7.10 7.54 11.98
C SER A 62 6.41 7.63 13.34
N ARG A 63 5.22 8.22 13.39
CA ARG A 63 4.41 8.34 14.61
C ARG A 63 2.91 8.31 14.33
N MET A 64 2.17 7.68 15.23
CA MET A 64 0.72 7.81 15.29
C MET A 64 0.37 9.23 15.72
N LEU A 65 -0.48 9.90 14.95
CA LEU A 65 -1.03 11.19 15.28
C LEU A 65 -2.44 10.95 15.84
N ARG A 66 -2.63 11.26 17.12
CA ARG A 66 -3.96 11.35 17.71
C ARG A 66 -4.48 12.76 17.43
N ALA A 67 -5.36 12.90 16.44
CA ALA A 67 -6.21 14.08 16.39
C ALA A 67 -7.23 13.98 17.53
N ILE A 68 -7.52 15.11 18.19
CA ILE A 68 -8.42 15.18 19.35
C ILE A 68 -9.90 14.93 18.94
N ASP A 69 -10.21 14.87 17.64
CA ASP A 69 -11.53 14.47 17.14
C ASP A 69 -11.39 13.43 16.02
N THR A 70 -12.04 12.29 16.25
CA THR A 70 -12.56 11.25 15.31
C THR A 70 -11.68 10.61 14.22
N GLU A 71 -10.61 11.24 13.73
CA GLU A 71 -9.80 10.69 12.63
C GLU A 71 -8.41 10.26 13.12
N GLN A 72 -8.21 8.94 13.23
CA GLN A 72 -6.87 8.40 13.46
C GLN A 72 -6.01 8.64 12.21
N SER A 73 -4.84 9.25 12.42
CA SER A 73 -3.87 9.47 11.36
C SER A 73 -2.50 8.95 11.73
N PHE A 74 -1.75 8.50 10.73
CA PHE A 74 -0.40 7.98 10.89
C PHE A 74 0.56 8.79 10.02
N LEU A 75 1.54 9.44 10.64
CA LEU A 75 2.61 10.11 9.92
C LEU A 75 3.74 9.11 9.72
N CYS A 76 3.99 8.73 8.48
CA CYS A 76 5.09 7.90 8.10
C CYS A 76 6.23 8.73 7.52
N MET A 77 7.46 8.41 7.94
CA MET A 77 8.68 9.02 7.40
C MET A 77 8.70 10.56 7.46
N GLY A 78 7.94 11.15 8.39
CA GLY A 78 7.77 12.60 8.54
C GLY A 78 7.07 13.34 7.39
N LEU A 79 6.60 12.64 6.36
CA LEU A 79 6.06 13.26 5.14
C LEU A 79 4.69 12.71 4.74
N TRP A 80 4.49 11.41 4.87
CA TRP A 80 3.29 10.74 4.37
C TRP A 80 2.27 10.57 5.46
N LEU A 81 1.14 11.25 5.34
CA LEU A 81 0.03 11.16 6.27
C LEU A 81 -1.00 10.16 5.76
N PHE A 82 -1.22 9.09 6.51
CA PHE A 82 -2.29 8.15 6.27
C PHE A 82 -3.47 8.50 7.16
N THR A 83 -4.66 8.60 6.59
CA THR A 83 -5.90 8.95 7.31
C THR A 83 -6.97 7.90 7.02
N ARG A 84 -7.90 7.72 7.98
CA ARG A 84 -9.17 7.02 7.74
C ARG A 84 -10.07 7.97 6.93
N ASP A 85 -10.07 7.82 5.61
CA ASP A 85 -10.90 8.62 4.69
C ASP A 85 -11.89 7.69 3.97
N GLU A 86 -13.18 7.95 4.17
CA GLU A 86 -14.27 7.04 3.76
C GLU A 86 -14.55 7.07 2.26
N ALA A 87 -14.17 8.14 1.55
CA ALA A 87 -14.65 8.34 0.17
C ALA A 87 -13.66 7.89 -0.91
N ASN A 88 -12.41 7.57 -0.53
CA ASN A 88 -11.33 7.40 -1.49
C ASN A 88 -10.54 6.12 -1.24
N SER A 89 -10.46 5.29 -2.26
CA SER A 89 -9.66 4.05 -2.26
C SER A 89 -8.41 4.13 -3.15
N TYR A 90 -8.19 5.25 -3.84
CA TYR A 90 -7.10 5.38 -4.82
C TYR A 90 -5.88 6.10 -4.23
N PRO A 91 -4.64 5.61 -4.49
CA PRO A 91 -4.28 4.46 -5.34
C PRO A 91 -4.54 3.09 -4.69
N SER A 92 -4.57 3.02 -3.38
CA SER A 92 -4.80 1.79 -2.61
C SER A 92 -5.38 2.12 -1.24
N VAL A 93 -6.01 1.15 -0.59
CA VAL A 93 -6.45 1.30 0.81
C VAL A 93 -5.41 0.68 1.76
N PRO A 94 -4.83 1.44 2.72
CA PRO A 94 -4.79 2.90 2.76
C PRO A 94 -3.75 3.45 1.77
N PHE A 95 -3.81 4.76 1.52
CA PHE A 95 -2.77 5.51 0.80
C PHE A 95 -2.27 6.66 1.66
N GLY A 96 -1.08 7.18 1.35
CA GLY A 96 -0.46 8.30 2.06
C GLY A 96 -0.65 9.63 1.32
N TYR A 97 -1.15 10.65 2.00
CA TYR A 97 -1.15 12.03 1.54
C TYR A 97 0.20 12.68 1.80
N TYR A 98 0.73 13.46 0.85
CA TYR A 98 1.96 14.21 1.09
C TYR A 98 1.71 15.46 1.94
N LYS A 99 2.23 15.46 3.17
CA LYS A 99 2.20 16.54 4.19
C LYS A 99 0.83 16.99 4.67
N ASN A 100 -0.19 17.06 3.81
CA ASN A 100 -1.50 17.63 4.12
C ASN A 100 -2.62 16.84 3.43
N PRO A 101 -3.57 16.25 4.18
CA PRO A 101 -4.67 15.48 3.60
C PRO A 101 -5.69 16.35 2.85
N LYS A 102 -5.71 17.67 3.11
CA LYS A 102 -6.52 18.63 2.33
C LYS A 102 -5.96 18.85 0.92
N GLN A 103 -4.72 18.43 0.66
CA GLN A 103 -4.14 18.44 -0.68
C GLN A 103 -4.32 17.04 -1.29
N PRO A 104 -5.12 16.91 -2.38
CA PRO A 104 -5.47 15.61 -2.91
C PRO A 104 -4.30 14.84 -3.52
N TRP A 105 -3.19 15.52 -3.84
CA TRP A 105 -1.99 14.96 -4.47
C TRP A 105 -0.74 15.68 -3.95
N PRO A 106 0.45 15.05 -4.00
CA PRO A 106 0.68 13.67 -4.43
C PRO A 106 0.23 12.62 -3.41
N LYS A 107 -0.03 11.40 -3.89
CA LYS A 107 -0.43 10.24 -3.09
C LYS A 107 0.58 9.11 -3.21
N LEU A 108 0.96 8.52 -2.08
CA LEU A 108 1.79 7.32 -1.99
C LEU A 108 0.91 6.07 -1.88
N ASP A 109 1.16 5.10 -2.74
CA ASP A 109 0.71 3.72 -2.50
C ASP A 109 1.74 3.03 -1.57
N PRO A 110 1.39 2.70 -0.32
CA PRO A 110 2.33 2.06 0.60
C PRO A 110 2.71 0.65 0.16
N TYR A 111 1.91 -0.04 -0.65
CA TYR A 111 2.16 -1.44 -1.01
C TYR A 111 3.17 -1.57 -2.15
N THR A 112 3.10 -0.67 -3.14
CA THR A 112 4.02 -0.66 -4.29
C THR A 112 5.13 0.40 -4.14
N GLY A 113 4.96 1.40 -3.28
CA GLY A 113 5.85 2.55 -3.20
C GLY A 113 5.74 3.50 -4.39
N ARG A 114 4.71 3.34 -5.26
CA ARG A 114 4.42 4.28 -6.34
C ARG A 114 3.87 5.59 -5.78
N VAL A 115 4.26 6.70 -6.39
CA VAL A 115 3.75 8.03 -6.04
C VAL A 115 3.00 8.60 -7.23
N TYR A 116 1.77 9.03 -6.99
CA TYR A 116 0.88 9.58 -8.01
C TYR A 116 0.76 11.09 -7.82
N VAL A 117 0.96 11.86 -8.88
CA VAL A 117 0.81 13.32 -8.89
C VAL A 117 -0.58 13.75 -9.33
N SER A 118 -1.31 12.87 -9.99
CA SER A 118 -2.74 12.99 -10.27
C SER A 118 -3.35 11.59 -10.45
N LYS A 119 -4.67 11.49 -10.66
CA LYS A 119 -5.35 10.20 -10.82
C LYS A 119 -4.82 9.47 -12.06
N TYR A 120 -4.36 8.23 -11.87
CA TYR A 120 -3.72 7.40 -12.91
C TYR A 120 -2.41 7.96 -13.49
N GLN A 121 -1.84 9.00 -12.86
CA GLN A 121 -0.58 9.59 -13.30
C GLN A 121 0.50 9.38 -12.24
N GLU A 122 1.22 8.27 -12.39
CA GLU A 122 2.39 7.99 -11.57
C GLU A 122 3.54 8.94 -11.92
N SER A 123 4.31 9.33 -10.90
CA SER A 123 5.61 9.95 -11.05
C SER A 123 6.72 8.98 -10.65
N ALA A 124 7.33 8.31 -11.64
CA ALA A 124 8.47 7.41 -11.44
C ALA A 124 9.66 8.10 -10.74
N LYS A 125 9.82 9.42 -10.91
CA LYS A 125 10.87 10.21 -10.23
C LYS A 125 10.73 10.26 -8.72
N HIS A 126 9.49 10.25 -8.21
CA HIS A 126 9.17 10.37 -6.79
C HIS A 126 8.87 9.00 -6.14
N ARG A 127 8.94 7.92 -6.91
CA ARG A 127 8.73 6.54 -6.45
C ARG A 127 9.71 6.23 -5.32
N LEU A 128 9.22 5.52 -4.30
CA LEU A 128 10.10 5.07 -3.21
C LEU A 128 11.15 4.10 -3.73
N SER A 129 12.38 4.25 -3.24
CA SER A 129 13.45 3.29 -3.47
C SER A 129 13.14 1.93 -2.82
N LYS A 130 13.86 0.87 -3.24
CA LYS A 130 13.79 -0.45 -2.58
C LYS A 130 14.06 -0.33 -1.07
N ALA A 131 15.10 0.43 -0.72
CA ALA A 131 15.52 0.62 0.67
C ALA A 131 14.47 1.36 1.50
N ASP A 132 13.88 2.40 0.92
CA ASP A 132 12.82 3.19 1.55
C ASP A 132 11.54 2.40 1.74
N LEU A 133 11.08 1.69 0.71
CA LEU A 133 9.89 0.84 0.80
C LEU A 133 10.12 -0.30 1.81
N LYS A 134 11.35 -0.82 1.90
CA LYS A 134 11.72 -1.79 2.95
C LYS A 134 11.67 -1.15 4.34
N LYS A 135 12.19 0.06 4.51
CA LYS A 135 12.12 0.81 5.77
C LYS A 135 10.67 1.07 6.19
N LEU A 136 9.79 1.41 5.24
CA LEU A 136 8.35 1.56 5.47
C LEU A 136 7.80 0.29 6.12
N TRP A 137 7.97 -0.86 5.48
CA TRP A 137 7.41 -2.12 5.96
C TRP A 137 8.22 -2.83 7.05
N GLN A 138 9.30 -2.22 7.56
CA GLN A 138 9.93 -2.62 8.81
C GLN A 138 9.21 -2.01 10.02
N ASP A 139 8.55 -0.88 9.84
CA ASP A 139 7.79 -0.21 10.90
C ASP A 139 6.53 -1.01 11.28
N GLU A 140 6.40 -1.38 12.55
CA GLU A 140 5.21 -2.09 13.04
C GLU A 140 3.97 -1.20 13.05
N LYS A 141 4.13 0.13 13.15
CA LYS A 141 3.01 1.07 13.18
C LYS A 141 2.27 1.10 11.84
N ILE A 142 2.97 1.08 10.71
CA ILE A 142 2.29 1.01 9.39
C ILE A 142 1.58 -0.34 9.22
N LYS A 143 2.15 -1.44 9.71
CA LYS A 143 1.51 -2.76 9.63
C LYS A 143 0.21 -2.79 10.44
N SER A 144 0.24 -2.24 11.65
CA SER A 144 -0.96 -2.10 12.50
C SER A 144 -2.00 -1.23 11.80
N PHE A 145 -1.59 -0.05 11.33
CA PHE A 145 -2.48 0.89 10.67
C PHE A 145 -3.15 0.28 9.43
N CYS A 146 -2.40 -0.40 8.57
CA CYS A 146 -2.96 -1.07 7.40
C CYS A 146 -4.00 -2.14 7.79
N ARG A 147 -3.72 -2.96 8.82
CA ARG A 147 -4.69 -3.96 9.31
C ARG A 147 -5.95 -3.33 9.87
N GLU A 148 -5.80 -2.28 10.67
CA GLU A 148 -6.93 -1.52 11.22
C GLU A 148 -7.77 -0.89 10.11
N MET A 149 -7.14 -0.36 9.07
CA MET A 149 -7.82 0.17 7.89
C MET A 149 -8.58 -0.92 7.13
N THR A 150 -8.02 -2.11 6.96
CA THR A 150 -8.71 -3.25 6.34
C THR A 150 -9.96 -3.62 7.12
N ILE A 151 -9.86 -3.77 8.44
CA ILE A 151 -11.00 -4.10 9.33
C ILE A 151 -12.06 -3.01 9.24
N TRP A 152 -11.65 -1.74 9.35
CA TRP A 152 -12.57 -0.61 9.28
C TRP A 152 -13.30 -0.55 7.92
N TYR A 153 -12.60 -0.75 6.80
CA TYR A 153 -13.22 -0.81 5.47
C TYR A 153 -14.24 -1.94 5.37
N GLN A 154 -13.93 -3.13 5.92
CA GLN A 154 -14.85 -4.25 5.97
C GLN A 154 -16.11 -3.94 6.81
N GLU A 155 -15.97 -3.19 7.90
CA GLU A 155 -17.10 -2.77 8.74
C GLU A 155 -18.00 -1.73 8.07
N GLN A 156 -17.41 -0.75 7.37
CA GLN A 156 -18.16 0.31 6.69
C GLN A 156 -18.85 -0.17 5.41
N PHE A 157 -18.16 -0.97 4.59
CA PHE A 157 -18.64 -1.39 3.26
C PHE A 157 -19.11 -2.84 3.25
N ARG A 158 -19.99 -3.21 4.19
CA ARG A 158 -20.52 -4.58 4.42
C ARG A 158 -21.31 -5.22 3.26
N SER A 159 -21.30 -4.66 2.05
CA SER A 159 -22.09 -5.13 0.90
C SER A 159 -21.27 -5.63 -0.29
N LEU A 160 -19.97 -5.92 -0.13
CA LEU A 160 -19.22 -6.68 -1.14
C LEU A 160 -19.55 -8.17 -1.02
N SER A 161 -20.43 -8.66 -1.91
CA SER A 161 -20.63 -10.09 -2.11
C SER A 161 -19.49 -10.67 -2.94
N PHE A 162 -18.67 -11.53 -2.34
CA PHE A 162 -17.64 -12.27 -3.07
C PHE A 162 -18.27 -13.22 -4.10
N PRO A 163 -17.68 -13.38 -5.30
CA PRO A 163 -18.16 -14.37 -6.28
C PRO A 163 -18.16 -15.80 -5.71
N VAL A 164 -17.32 -16.06 -4.71
CA VAL A 164 -17.13 -17.38 -4.10
C VAL A 164 -17.70 -17.38 -2.68
N ARG A 165 -18.78 -18.14 -2.46
CA ARG A 165 -19.48 -18.27 -1.15
C ARG A 165 -18.61 -18.80 0.00
N ASN A 166 -17.43 -19.38 -0.27
CA ASN A 166 -16.59 -20.04 0.74
C ASN A 166 -15.09 -19.85 0.42
N HIS A 167 -14.57 -18.62 0.49
CA HIS A 167 -13.15 -18.30 0.26
C HIS A 167 -12.19 -19.02 1.23
N MET A 168 -12.68 -19.47 2.40
CA MET A 168 -11.89 -20.21 3.40
C MET A 168 -11.88 -21.75 3.20
N ARG A 169 -12.49 -22.29 2.15
CA ARG A 169 -12.45 -23.74 1.88
C ARG A 169 -11.12 -24.10 1.19
N THR A 170 -10.13 -24.51 1.98
CA THR A 170 -8.98 -25.24 1.43
C THR A 170 -9.47 -26.55 0.77
N HIS A 171 -8.81 -26.95 -0.31
CA HIS A 171 -9.11 -28.22 -0.97
C HIS A 171 -8.93 -29.33 0.06
N LYS A 172 -9.99 -30.10 0.33
CA LYS A 172 -9.83 -31.39 0.99
C LYS A 172 -9.02 -32.25 0.02
N TYR A 173 -7.74 -32.47 0.31
CA TYR A 173 -7.01 -33.56 -0.33
C TYR A 173 -7.88 -34.81 -0.17
N ARG A 174 -8.37 -35.36 -1.28
CA ARG A 174 -8.83 -36.74 -1.32
C ARG A 174 -7.57 -37.57 -1.16
N MET A 175 -7.40 -38.16 0.03
CA MET A 175 -6.61 -39.39 0.16
C MET A 175 -7.30 -40.50 -0.63
#